data_AF-A0A959V0W9-F1
#
_entry.id   AF-A0A959V0W9-F1
#
_cell.length_a   1.000
_cell.length_b   1.000
_cell.length_c   1.000
_cell.angle_alpha   90.00
_cell.angle_beta   90.00
_cell.angle_gamma   90.00
#
_symmetry.space_group_name_H-M   'P 1'
#
loop_
_entity.id
_entity.type
_entity.pdbx_description
1 polymer ?
#
loop_
_entity_poly.entity_id
_entity_poly.type
_entity_poly.pdbx_seq_one_letter_code
_entity_poly.pdbx_strand_id
1 'polypeptide(L)'
;RLRAVREVWARIVAAHDPEHACSHNVHLQAEVGYPAEVVSPYDNLIRATLQAVSAVAAGCDGLTIPVPALPEGDALARRVARNIHHLLREEGFLARVADPLGGSGTVEELCDAFVRALSADGNEAAAAGGGEVIADIPNREELPLQSFYTAVDEADLEHLRFGAGAPPYLRGPYASMYTVRPWTIRQYAGFSTAEESNAFYRRNLAAGQMGLSVAFDLATHRGYDSDHPRVKGDVGKAGVAISSVEDMKVLFDSIPLDKMSVSMTMNGAVLPIMAFYIVAAEEQGVAPEQLQGTIQNDI
;
A
#
# COMPACT_ATOMS: atom_id res chain seq x y z
N ARG A 1 3.44 7.22 -21.18
CA ARG A 1 3.72 8.29 -22.18
C ARG A 1 5.21 8.62 -22.23
N LEU A 2 5.83 9.12 -21.15
CA LEU A 2 7.27 9.46 -21.16
C LEU A 2 8.17 8.25 -21.49
N ARG A 3 7.93 7.08 -20.86
CA ARG A 3 8.57 5.80 -21.21
C ARG A 3 8.51 5.51 -22.72
N ALA A 4 7.29 5.50 -23.28
CA ALA A 4 7.07 5.27 -24.71
C ALA A 4 7.81 6.27 -25.61
N VAL A 5 7.88 7.55 -25.24
CA VAL A 5 8.63 8.57 -26.00
C VAL A 5 10.12 8.28 -26.01
N ARG A 6 10.71 7.89 -24.86
CA ARG A 6 12.13 7.51 -24.81
C ARG A 6 12.42 6.29 -25.67
N GLU A 7 11.52 5.31 -25.66
CA GLU A 7 11.66 4.10 -26.46
C GLU A 7 11.59 4.41 -27.97
N VAL A 8 10.60 5.18 -28.40
CA VAL A 8 10.48 5.62 -29.80
C VAL A 8 11.69 6.45 -30.22
N TRP A 9 12.17 7.37 -29.37
CA TRP A 9 13.37 8.15 -29.63
C TRP A 9 14.61 7.25 -29.81
N ALA A 10 14.80 6.27 -28.92
CA ALA A 10 15.90 5.34 -29.03
C ALA A 10 15.88 4.56 -30.35
N ARG A 11 14.70 4.12 -30.81
CA ARG A 11 14.52 3.45 -32.11
C ARG A 11 14.84 4.38 -33.29
N ILE A 12 14.36 5.62 -33.25
CA ILE A 12 14.64 6.63 -34.29
C ILE A 12 16.14 6.91 -34.39
N VAL A 13 16.79 7.15 -33.26
CA VAL A 13 18.22 7.44 -33.21
C VAL A 13 19.03 6.25 -33.71
N ALA A 14 18.70 5.03 -33.29
CA ALA A 14 19.38 3.81 -33.74
C ALA A 14 19.26 3.61 -35.27
N ALA A 15 18.13 3.97 -35.87
CA ALA A 15 17.94 3.89 -37.31
C ALA A 15 18.86 4.82 -38.13
N HIS A 16 19.52 5.78 -37.48
CA HIS A 16 20.43 6.73 -38.12
C HIS A 16 21.92 6.46 -37.81
N ASP A 17 22.23 5.30 -37.22
CA ASP A 17 23.60 4.82 -36.94
C ASP A 17 24.50 5.89 -36.28
N PRO A 18 24.18 6.30 -35.03
CA PRO A 18 24.82 7.45 -34.41
C PRO A 18 26.26 7.14 -34.00
N GLU A 19 27.20 8.04 -34.34
CA GLU A 19 28.60 7.90 -33.95
C GLU A 19 28.87 8.13 -32.44
N HIS A 20 27.93 8.75 -31.73
CA HIS A 20 28.09 9.12 -30.33
C HIS A 20 26.92 8.65 -29.47
N ALA A 21 27.24 8.04 -28.32
CA ALA A 21 26.25 7.55 -27.37
C ALA A 21 25.31 8.65 -26.85
N CYS A 22 25.80 9.90 -26.76
CA CYS A 22 24.98 11.03 -26.32
C CYS A 22 23.82 11.36 -27.27
N SER A 23 23.80 10.86 -28.50
CA SER A 23 22.67 11.03 -29.42
C SER A 23 21.38 10.37 -28.92
N HIS A 24 21.48 9.37 -28.04
CA HIS A 24 20.31 8.73 -27.42
C HIS A 24 19.74 9.55 -26.24
N ASN A 25 20.44 10.58 -25.78
CA ASN A 25 19.98 11.39 -24.66
C ASN A 25 18.79 12.25 -25.07
N VAL A 26 17.71 12.18 -24.29
CA VAL A 26 16.56 13.07 -24.40
C VAL A 26 16.24 13.62 -23.02
N HIS A 27 15.98 14.94 -22.98
CA HIS A 27 15.56 15.63 -21.77
C HIS A 27 14.04 15.82 -21.79
N LEU A 28 13.33 15.24 -20.83
CA LEU A 28 11.89 15.28 -20.69
C LEU A 28 11.47 16.09 -19.47
N GLN A 29 10.92 17.27 -19.71
CA GLN A 29 10.30 18.09 -18.69
C GLN A 29 8.82 17.69 -18.52
N ALA A 30 8.41 17.39 -17.30
CA ALA A 30 7.02 17.15 -16.93
C ALA A 30 6.46 18.35 -16.15
N GLU A 31 5.26 18.78 -16.51
CA GLU A 31 4.50 19.79 -15.78
C GLU A 31 3.21 19.17 -15.27
N VAL A 32 2.95 19.35 -13.98
CA VAL A 32 1.72 18.90 -13.33
C VAL A 32 0.58 19.87 -13.68
N GLY A 33 -0.58 19.34 -14.04
CA GLY A 33 -1.77 20.12 -14.36
C GLY A 33 -2.92 19.91 -13.39
N TYR A 34 -3.55 20.99 -12.93
CA TYR A 34 -4.80 20.92 -12.16
C TYR A 34 -5.65 22.18 -12.36
N PRO A 35 -6.98 22.10 -12.24
CA PRO A 35 -7.86 23.25 -12.41
C PRO A 35 -7.64 24.31 -11.33
N ALA A 36 -7.78 25.59 -11.72
CA ALA A 36 -7.66 26.72 -10.81
C ALA A 36 -8.80 26.75 -9.77
N GLU A 37 -9.98 26.26 -10.14
CA GLU A 37 -11.16 26.20 -9.28
C GLU A 37 -11.42 24.76 -8.83
N VAL A 38 -11.47 24.54 -7.51
CA VAL A 38 -11.79 23.28 -6.87
C VAL A 38 -12.64 23.51 -5.62
N VAL A 39 -13.47 22.54 -5.27
CA VAL A 39 -14.29 22.57 -4.05
C VAL A 39 -13.42 22.63 -2.79
N SER A 40 -12.25 21.98 -2.83
CA SER A 40 -11.25 21.99 -1.75
C SER A 40 -9.86 22.32 -2.31
N PRO A 41 -9.16 23.33 -1.76
CA PRO A 41 -7.82 23.73 -2.22
C PRO A 41 -6.76 22.64 -2.00
N TYR A 42 -6.98 21.71 -1.07
CA TYR A 42 -6.07 20.58 -0.83
C TYR A 42 -6.18 19.47 -1.88
N ASP A 43 -7.27 19.42 -2.64
CA ASP A 43 -7.44 18.40 -3.69
C ASP A 43 -6.39 18.60 -4.79
N ASN A 44 -6.05 19.85 -5.09
CA ASN A 44 -4.98 20.18 -6.04
C ASN A 44 -3.61 19.72 -5.53
N LEU A 45 -3.38 19.73 -4.21
CA LEU A 45 -2.15 19.21 -3.63
C LEU A 45 -2.04 17.68 -3.81
N ILE A 46 -3.14 16.95 -3.59
CA ILE A 46 -3.19 15.50 -3.78
C ILE A 46 -2.99 15.16 -5.26
N ARG A 47 -3.72 15.84 -6.16
CA ARG A 47 -3.56 15.68 -7.61
C ARG A 47 -2.15 15.97 -8.07
N ALA A 48 -1.54 17.02 -7.53
CA ALA A 48 -0.18 17.40 -7.87
C ALA A 48 0.83 16.35 -7.43
N THR A 49 0.68 15.83 -6.21
CA THR A 49 1.55 14.79 -5.68
C THR A 49 1.43 13.49 -6.49
N LEU A 50 0.22 13.06 -6.84
CA LEU A 50 0.00 11.85 -7.65
C LEU A 50 0.58 11.98 -9.07
N GLN A 51 0.38 13.13 -9.71
CA GLN A 51 0.98 13.39 -11.02
C GLN A 51 2.51 13.48 -10.97
N ALA A 52 3.06 14.09 -9.92
CA ALA A 52 4.50 14.15 -9.68
C ALA A 52 5.10 12.75 -9.52
N VAL A 53 4.48 11.89 -8.70
CA VAL A 53 4.89 10.47 -8.56
C VAL A 53 4.86 9.78 -9.92
N SER A 54 3.79 9.94 -10.70
CA SER A 54 3.68 9.31 -12.02
C SER A 54 4.73 9.84 -13.02
N ALA A 55 5.06 11.14 -12.98
CA ALA A 55 6.05 11.74 -13.86
C ALA A 55 7.46 11.23 -13.54
N VAL A 56 7.82 11.21 -12.26
CA VAL A 56 9.12 10.69 -11.78
C VAL A 56 9.25 9.20 -12.07
N ALA A 57 8.22 8.41 -11.75
CA ALA A 57 8.21 6.97 -12.01
C ALA A 57 8.25 6.64 -13.52
N ALA A 58 7.80 7.55 -14.39
CA ALA A 58 7.91 7.42 -15.84
C ALA A 58 9.25 7.95 -16.40
N GLY A 59 10.18 8.40 -15.55
CA GLY A 59 11.52 8.84 -15.91
C GLY A 59 11.62 10.26 -16.48
N CYS A 60 10.89 11.24 -15.91
CA CYS A 60 11.11 12.65 -16.25
C CYS A 60 12.46 13.16 -15.72
N ASP A 61 13.13 14.04 -16.47
CA ASP A 61 14.40 14.66 -16.04
C ASP A 61 14.19 15.94 -15.24
N GLY A 62 13.06 16.60 -15.48
CA GLY A 62 12.65 17.77 -14.73
C GLY A 62 11.16 17.76 -14.46
N LEU A 63 10.79 18.27 -13.29
CA LEU A 63 9.42 18.32 -12.81
C LEU A 63 9.07 19.76 -12.42
N THR A 64 7.94 20.24 -12.90
CA THR A 64 7.35 21.52 -12.48
C THR A 64 6.02 21.26 -11.80
N ILE A 65 5.93 21.68 -10.54
CA ILE A 65 4.69 21.68 -9.77
C ILE A 65 4.26 23.13 -9.61
N PRO A 66 3.15 23.56 -10.24
CA PRO A 66 2.60 24.89 -10.00
C PRO A 66 2.29 25.08 -8.51
N VAL A 67 2.24 26.33 -8.05
CA VAL A 67 1.94 26.62 -6.64
C VAL A 67 0.42 26.53 -6.44
N PRO A 68 -0.09 25.64 -5.58
CA PRO A 68 -1.53 25.56 -5.34
C PRO A 68 -2.01 26.76 -4.52
N ALA A 69 -3.23 27.23 -4.77
CA ALA A 69 -3.84 28.28 -3.97
C ALA A 69 -4.35 27.71 -2.63
N LEU A 70 -3.50 27.74 -1.60
CA LEU A 70 -3.85 27.25 -0.26
C LEU A 70 -4.43 28.38 0.63
N PRO A 71 -5.45 28.11 1.47
CA PRO A 71 -6.03 29.08 2.40
C PRO A 71 -5.02 29.68 3.38
N GLU A 72 -3.99 28.92 3.74
CA GLU A 72 -2.93 29.30 4.68
C GLU A 72 -1.93 30.30 4.09
N GLY A 73 -2.05 30.61 2.79
CA GLY A 73 -1.28 31.63 2.10
C GLY A 73 -0.11 31.12 1.26
N ASP A 74 0.40 32.02 0.42
CA ASP A 74 1.38 31.72 -0.63
C ASP A 74 2.72 31.19 -0.09
N ALA A 75 3.15 31.66 1.09
CA ALA A 75 4.41 31.22 1.71
C ALA A 75 4.40 29.71 2.04
N LEU A 76 3.29 29.21 2.59
CA LEU A 76 3.15 27.79 2.88
C LEU A 76 2.99 26.99 1.58
N ALA A 77 2.17 27.48 0.65
CA ALA A 77 1.95 26.81 -0.64
C ALA A 77 3.25 26.58 -1.42
N ARG A 78 4.11 27.60 -1.53
CA ARG A 78 5.42 27.47 -2.18
C ARG A 78 6.33 26.49 -1.46
N ARG A 79 6.31 26.51 -0.12
CA ARG A 79 7.09 25.58 0.69
C ARG A 79 6.64 24.15 0.44
N VAL A 80 5.34 23.89 0.41
CA VAL A 80 4.79 22.56 0.17
C VAL A 80 5.13 22.09 -1.25
N ALA A 81 4.90 22.91 -2.28
CA ALA A 81 5.23 22.57 -3.67
C ALA A 81 6.72 22.21 -3.85
N ARG A 82 7.62 22.98 -3.23
CA ARG A 82 9.05 22.65 -3.20
C ARG A 82 9.32 21.34 -2.45
N ASN A 83 8.72 21.16 -1.28
CA ASN A 83 8.97 20.00 -0.43
C ASN A 83 8.49 18.69 -1.05
N ILE A 84 7.47 18.69 -1.92
CA ILE A 84 7.07 17.48 -2.67
C ILE A 84 8.28 16.88 -3.40
N HIS A 85 9.12 17.69 -4.05
CA HIS A 85 10.31 17.21 -4.75
C HIS A 85 11.28 16.50 -3.79
N HIS A 86 11.54 17.09 -2.62
CA HIS A 86 12.42 16.52 -1.61
C HIS A 86 11.83 15.23 -1.03
N LEU A 87 10.54 15.22 -0.71
CA LEU A 87 9.85 14.05 -0.18
C LEU A 87 9.92 12.89 -1.18
N LEU A 88 9.55 13.12 -2.44
CA LEU A 88 9.57 12.07 -3.45
C LEU A 88 10.98 11.51 -3.70
N ARG A 89 12.00 12.38 -3.67
CA ARG A 89 13.40 11.98 -3.93
C ARG A 89 14.08 11.33 -2.74
N GLU A 90 14.03 11.97 -1.57
CA GLU A 90 14.83 11.60 -0.40
C GLU A 90 14.08 10.63 0.53
N GLU A 91 12.75 10.70 0.62
CA GLU A 91 11.96 9.88 1.55
C GLU A 91 11.15 8.79 0.82
N GLY A 92 10.61 9.12 -0.35
CA GLY A 92 9.92 8.17 -1.23
C GLY A 92 10.88 7.35 -2.10
N PHE A 93 12.16 7.71 -2.12
CA PHE A 93 13.24 7.03 -2.85
C PHE A 93 12.95 6.81 -4.35
N LEU A 94 12.06 7.59 -4.95
CA LEU A 94 11.63 7.41 -6.34
C LEU A 94 12.75 7.70 -7.37
N ALA A 95 13.87 8.27 -6.93
CA ALA A 95 15.05 8.52 -7.77
C ALA A 95 16.13 7.42 -7.64
N ARG A 96 15.92 6.38 -6.82
CA ARG A 96 16.93 5.32 -6.61
C ARG A 96 16.92 4.26 -7.71
N VAL A 97 15.80 4.09 -8.39
CA VAL A 97 15.59 3.11 -9.46
C VAL A 97 15.25 3.88 -10.73
N ALA A 98 15.94 3.59 -11.83
CA ALA A 98 15.76 4.31 -13.10
C ALA A 98 14.37 4.09 -13.71
N ASP A 99 13.83 2.87 -13.60
CA ASP A 99 12.48 2.53 -14.03
C ASP A 99 11.77 1.67 -12.98
N PRO A 100 11.14 2.29 -11.96
CA PRO A 100 10.43 1.55 -10.91
C PRO A 100 9.15 0.88 -11.40
N LEU A 101 8.71 1.15 -12.64
CA LEU A 101 7.50 0.56 -13.22
C LEU A 101 7.80 -0.60 -14.19
N GLY A 102 9.08 -0.87 -14.45
CA GLY A 102 9.52 -1.98 -15.31
C GLY A 102 9.01 -3.32 -14.82
N GLY A 103 8.48 -4.14 -15.73
CA GLY A 103 7.95 -5.47 -15.43
C GLY A 103 6.48 -5.48 -14.95
N SER A 104 5.85 -4.31 -14.79
CA SER A 104 4.42 -4.23 -14.54
C SER A 104 3.64 -4.48 -15.84
N GLY A 105 3.09 -5.69 -16.01
CA GLY A 105 2.40 -6.09 -17.25
C GLY A 105 1.38 -5.08 -17.77
N THR A 106 0.57 -4.46 -16.90
CA THR A 106 -0.37 -3.40 -17.30
C THR A 106 0.33 -2.14 -17.83
N VAL A 107 1.43 -1.72 -17.20
CA VAL A 107 2.17 -0.52 -17.62
C VAL A 107 2.90 -0.79 -18.94
N GLU A 108 3.43 -2.01 -19.12
CA GLU A 108 4.07 -2.41 -20.38
C GLU A 108 3.05 -2.45 -21.53
N GLU A 109 1.88 -3.08 -21.34
CA GLU A 109 0.81 -3.11 -22.36
C GLU A 109 0.37 -1.70 -22.78
N LEU A 110 0.25 -0.78 -21.82
CA LEU A 110 -0.08 0.63 -22.09
C LEU A 110 1.07 1.35 -22.79
N CYS A 111 2.32 1.10 -22.39
CA CYS A 111 3.51 1.68 -23.02
C CYS A 111 3.59 1.25 -24.48
N ASP A 112 3.45 -0.04 -24.74
CA ASP A 112 3.40 -0.63 -26.08
C ASP A 112 2.28 -0.06 -26.94
N ALA A 113 1.10 0.15 -26.37
CA ALA A 113 0.00 0.80 -27.09
C ALA A 113 0.36 2.22 -27.51
N PHE A 114 1.04 2.99 -26.65
CA PHE A 114 1.55 4.32 -27.01
C PHE A 114 2.69 4.26 -28.03
N VAL A 115 3.62 3.32 -27.91
CA VAL A 115 4.71 3.12 -28.89
C VAL A 115 4.12 2.79 -30.26
N ARG A 116 3.19 1.83 -30.35
CA ARG A 116 2.49 1.51 -31.60
C ARG A 116 1.79 2.73 -32.19
N ALA A 117 1.07 3.51 -31.37
CA ALA A 117 0.39 4.71 -31.83
C ALA A 117 1.38 5.78 -32.36
N LEU A 118 2.53 5.94 -31.71
CA LEU A 118 3.57 6.90 -32.11
C LEU A 118 4.38 6.44 -33.32
N SER A 119 4.58 5.13 -33.48
CA SER A 119 5.29 4.52 -34.62
C SER A 119 4.40 4.29 -35.84
N ALA A 120 3.07 4.31 -35.69
CA ALA A 120 2.13 4.20 -36.82
C ALA A 120 2.25 5.38 -37.82
N ASP A 121 2.82 6.52 -37.38
CA ASP A 121 3.15 7.65 -38.26
C ASP A 121 4.56 7.56 -38.89
N GLY A 122 5.32 6.49 -38.65
CA GLY A 122 6.67 6.32 -39.21
C GLY A 122 7.35 5.02 -38.81
N ASN A 123 7.23 4.02 -39.70
CA ASN A 123 8.05 2.81 -39.88
C ASN A 123 8.51 2.01 -38.65
N GLU A 124 8.09 0.74 -38.61
CA GLU A 124 8.55 -0.29 -37.68
C GLU A 124 10.07 -0.52 -37.77
N ALA A 125 10.78 -0.51 -36.64
CA ALA A 125 12.09 -1.15 -36.52
C ALA A 125 12.46 -1.57 -35.08
N ALA A 126 12.76 -2.87 -34.98
CA ALA A 126 13.79 -3.56 -34.20
C ALA A 126 13.75 -3.60 -32.66
N ALA A 127 13.99 -4.83 -32.17
CA ALA A 127 14.09 -5.24 -30.78
C ALA A 127 15.24 -4.55 -30.03
N ALA A 128 14.95 -4.08 -28.82
CA ALA A 128 15.90 -3.41 -27.93
C ALA A 128 16.97 -4.39 -27.41
N GLY A 129 18.24 -4.07 -27.66
CA GLY A 129 19.39 -4.71 -27.02
C GLY A 129 19.57 -4.22 -25.59
N GLY A 130 19.88 -5.15 -24.67
CA GLY A 130 20.06 -4.91 -23.24
C GLY A 130 21.16 -3.90 -22.95
N GLY A 131 20.87 -2.96 -22.04
CA GLY A 131 21.83 -1.97 -21.54
C GLY A 131 22.90 -2.59 -20.64
N GLU A 132 23.81 -1.77 -20.14
CA GLU A 132 24.88 -2.20 -19.24
C GLU A 132 24.36 -2.40 -17.81
N VAL A 133 24.59 -3.59 -17.26
CA VAL A 133 24.17 -4.01 -15.90
C VAL A 133 24.89 -3.16 -14.86
N ILE A 134 24.17 -2.29 -14.15
CA ILE A 134 24.67 -1.73 -12.90
C ILE A 134 24.38 -2.79 -11.83
N ALA A 135 25.40 -3.58 -11.51
CA ALA A 135 25.37 -4.44 -10.33
C ALA A 135 25.46 -3.54 -9.07
N ASP A 136 24.87 -4.02 -7.97
CA ASP A 136 24.92 -3.43 -6.62
C ASP A 136 23.96 -2.27 -6.32
N ILE A 137 22.67 -2.39 -6.66
CA ILE A 137 21.66 -1.57 -5.96
C ILE A 137 21.54 -2.09 -4.52
N PRO A 138 21.92 -1.30 -3.50
CA PRO A 138 21.91 -1.76 -2.12
C PRO A 138 20.47 -1.93 -1.64
N ASN A 139 20.17 -3.12 -1.10
CA ASN A 139 18.98 -3.39 -0.30
C ASN A 139 19.38 -3.96 1.06
N ARG A 140 18.43 -4.03 2.00
CA ARG A 140 18.68 -4.49 3.37
C ARG A 140 18.90 -6.00 3.42
N GLU A 141 18.39 -6.72 2.43
CA GLU A 141 18.41 -8.16 2.29
C GLU A 141 19.70 -8.68 1.63
N GLU A 142 20.61 -7.79 1.24
CA GLU A 142 21.87 -8.07 0.53
C GLU A 142 21.68 -8.87 -0.77
N LEU A 143 20.50 -8.75 -1.39
CA LEU A 143 20.19 -9.41 -2.66
C LEU A 143 20.82 -8.63 -3.82
N PRO A 144 21.48 -9.30 -4.78
CA PRO A 144 21.98 -8.63 -5.97
C PRO A 144 20.79 -8.17 -6.81
N LEU A 145 20.63 -6.85 -6.94
CA LEU A 145 19.60 -6.25 -7.77
C LEU A 145 20.24 -5.62 -9.00
N GLN A 146 19.64 -5.88 -10.16
CA GLN A 146 20.00 -5.22 -11.41
C GLN A 146 19.26 -3.88 -11.54
N SER A 147 19.86 -2.93 -12.27
CA SER A 147 19.24 -1.62 -12.56
C SER A 147 18.05 -1.68 -13.51
N PHE A 148 17.95 -2.73 -14.32
CA PHE A 148 16.81 -3.04 -15.16
C PHE A 148 16.75 -4.56 -15.35
N TYR A 149 15.56 -5.10 -15.62
CA TYR A 149 15.33 -6.49 -15.97
C TYR A 149 14.70 -6.55 -17.36
N THR A 150 15.00 -7.59 -18.11
CA THR A 150 14.52 -7.81 -19.47
C THR A 150 13.87 -9.20 -19.60
N ALA A 151 13.27 -9.48 -20.74
CA ALA A 151 12.75 -10.81 -21.03
C ALA A 151 13.82 -11.93 -20.98
N VAL A 152 15.12 -11.57 -21.06
CA VAL A 152 16.22 -12.54 -20.89
C VAL A 152 16.31 -13.01 -19.43
N ASP A 153 16.05 -12.13 -18.47
CA ASP A 153 16.09 -12.43 -17.03
C ASP A 153 14.90 -13.31 -16.58
N GLU A 154 13.84 -13.37 -17.41
CA GLU A 154 12.66 -14.21 -17.18
C GLU A 154 12.81 -15.64 -17.71
N ALA A 155 13.80 -15.91 -18.58
CA ALA A 155 13.89 -17.15 -19.35
C ALA A 155 13.91 -18.42 -18.49
N ASP A 156 14.54 -18.33 -17.31
CA ASP A 156 14.71 -19.44 -16.37
C ASP A 156 13.71 -19.42 -15.20
N LEU A 157 12.73 -18.50 -15.20
CA LEU A 157 11.74 -18.39 -14.12
C LEU A 157 10.60 -19.40 -14.29
N GLU A 158 10.63 -20.47 -13.50
CA GLU A 158 9.62 -21.53 -13.53
C GLU A 158 8.24 -21.09 -13.00
N HIS A 159 8.18 -20.01 -12.21
CA HIS A 159 6.98 -19.58 -11.50
C HIS A 159 6.02 -18.67 -12.28
N LEU A 160 6.38 -18.25 -13.50
CA LEU A 160 5.60 -17.28 -14.27
C LEU A 160 4.28 -17.86 -14.82
N ARG A 161 4.21 -19.18 -14.99
CA ARG A 161 3.09 -19.87 -15.66
C ARG A 161 2.00 -20.39 -14.71
N PHE A 162 2.07 -20.05 -13.42
CA PHE A 162 1.05 -20.47 -12.46
C PHE A 162 -0.21 -19.60 -12.56
N GLY A 163 -1.37 -20.19 -12.26
CA GLY A 163 -2.62 -19.47 -12.04
C GLY A 163 -2.84 -19.14 -10.56
N ALA A 164 -3.72 -18.17 -10.27
CA ALA A 164 -4.19 -17.96 -8.91
C ALA A 164 -5.16 -19.09 -8.48
N GLY A 165 -5.23 -19.39 -7.19
CA GLY A 165 -6.18 -20.38 -6.65
C GLY A 165 -5.78 -21.83 -6.80
N ALA A 166 -4.57 -22.13 -7.29
CA ALA A 166 -4.03 -23.48 -7.37
C ALA A 166 -2.63 -23.55 -6.75
N PRO A 167 -2.25 -24.67 -6.08
CA PRO A 167 -0.91 -24.86 -5.56
C PRO A 167 0.17 -24.63 -6.64
N PRO A 168 1.29 -23.97 -6.30
CA PRO A 168 1.72 -23.51 -4.97
C PRO A 168 1.27 -22.09 -4.61
N TYR A 169 0.20 -21.57 -5.23
CA TYR A 169 -0.46 -20.30 -4.92
C TYR A 169 0.40 -19.04 -5.11
N LEU A 170 1.39 -19.11 -6.01
CA LEU A 170 2.33 -18.01 -6.27
C LEU A 170 1.67 -16.72 -6.78
N ARG A 171 0.48 -16.83 -7.38
CA ARG A 171 -0.32 -15.69 -7.85
C ARG A 171 -1.55 -15.39 -6.99
N GLY A 172 -1.62 -15.99 -5.81
CA GLY A 172 -2.66 -15.78 -4.81
C GLY A 172 -3.46 -17.05 -4.50
N PRO A 173 -4.05 -17.12 -3.29
CA PRO A 173 -4.72 -18.31 -2.77
C PRO A 173 -6.10 -18.58 -3.40
N TYR A 174 -6.71 -17.61 -4.08
CA TYR A 174 -8.05 -17.74 -4.67
C TYR A 174 -8.03 -17.41 -6.15
N ALA A 175 -8.78 -18.15 -6.97
CA ALA A 175 -8.73 -17.99 -8.43
C ALA A 175 -9.14 -16.59 -8.91
N SER A 176 -10.16 -16.00 -8.29
CA SER A 176 -10.65 -14.66 -8.64
C SER A 176 -9.88 -13.52 -8.00
N MET A 177 -9.14 -13.79 -6.91
CA MET A 177 -8.55 -12.76 -6.06
C MET A 177 -9.52 -11.57 -5.85
N TYR A 178 -9.04 -10.35 -6.09
CA TYR A 178 -9.76 -9.11 -5.86
C TYR A 178 -10.73 -8.71 -6.99
N THR A 179 -10.82 -9.49 -8.07
CA THR A 179 -11.76 -9.21 -9.16
C THR A 179 -13.23 -9.42 -8.77
N VAL A 180 -13.48 -10.25 -7.74
CA VAL A 180 -14.82 -10.53 -7.21
C VAL A 180 -15.02 -9.90 -5.83
N ARG A 181 -14.05 -10.04 -4.93
CA ARG A 181 -14.12 -9.52 -3.56
C ARG A 181 -12.81 -8.84 -3.20
N PRO A 182 -12.80 -7.53 -2.88
CA PRO A 182 -11.58 -6.85 -2.46
C PRO A 182 -11.09 -7.39 -1.12
N TRP A 183 -9.84 -7.08 -0.77
CA TRP A 183 -9.31 -7.41 0.55
C TRP A 183 -10.14 -6.72 1.65
N THR A 184 -10.24 -7.37 2.81
CA THR A 184 -10.96 -6.80 3.95
C THR A 184 -10.18 -5.60 4.50
N ILE A 185 -10.80 -4.42 4.48
CA ILE A 185 -10.28 -3.26 5.21
C ILE A 185 -10.52 -3.51 6.70
N ARG A 186 -9.47 -3.90 7.41
CA ARG A 186 -9.50 -4.15 8.85
C ARG A 186 -8.63 -3.14 9.56
N GLN A 187 -9.26 -2.13 10.16
CA GLN A 187 -8.55 -1.13 10.95
C GLN A 187 -8.16 -1.72 12.30
N TYR A 188 -6.89 -1.54 12.65
CA TYR A 188 -6.38 -1.86 13.96
C TYR A 188 -6.81 -0.77 14.95
N ALA A 189 -7.67 -1.11 15.91
CA ALA A 189 -8.21 -0.12 16.84
C ALA A 189 -8.38 -0.68 18.25
N GLY A 190 -7.80 0.01 19.22
CA GLY A 190 -8.04 -0.18 20.63
C GLY A 190 -7.86 1.16 21.32
N PHE A 191 -8.85 1.56 22.11
CA PHE A 191 -8.80 2.73 22.98
C PHE A 191 -8.63 2.26 24.43
N SER A 192 -8.39 3.19 25.33
CA SER A 192 -8.02 2.87 26.71
C SER A 192 -9.05 2.00 27.43
N THR A 193 -10.36 2.25 27.23
CA THR A 193 -11.42 1.46 27.88
C THR A 193 -12.27 0.66 26.89
N ALA A 194 -13.02 -0.31 27.42
CA ALA A 194 -13.93 -1.13 26.64
C ALA A 194 -15.07 -0.30 26.05
N GLU A 195 -15.60 0.68 26.78
CA GLU A 195 -16.66 1.60 26.35
C GLU A 195 -16.19 2.49 25.19
N GLU A 196 -15.00 3.08 25.29
CA GLU A 196 -14.44 3.93 24.24
C GLU A 196 -14.18 3.13 22.96
N SER A 197 -13.65 1.91 23.12
CA SER A 197 -13.43 0.98 22.02
C SER A 197 -14.75 0.55 21.37
N ASN A 198 -15.76 0.21 22.15
CA ASN A 198 -17.11 -0.12 21.66
C ASN A 198 -17.72 1.05 20.87
N ALA A 199 -17.70 2.26 21.45
CA ALA A 199 -18.23 3.46 20.80
C ALA A 199 -17.52 3.75 19.47
N PHE A 200 -16.23 3.47 19.37
CA PHE A 200 -15.49 3.53 18.12
C PHE A 200 -15.92 2.43 17.13
N TYR A 201 -16.03 1.18 17.56
CA TYR A 201 -16.47 0.08 16.71
C TYR A 201 -17.87 0.34 16.12
N ARG A 202 -18.80 0.85 16.92
CA ARG A 202 -20.15 1.22 16.47
C ARG A 202 -20.15 2.34 15.44
N ARG A 203 -19.29 3.35 15.60
CA ARG A 203 -19.12 4.41 14.59
C ARG A 203 -18.59 3.85 13.26
N ASN A 204 -17.61 2.95 13.33
CA ASN A 204 -17.03 2.35 12.13
C ASN A 204 -17.99 1.38 11.43
N LEU A 205 -18.77 0.62 12.20
CA LEU A 205 -19.86 -0.20 11.70
C LEU A 205 -20.88 0.64 10.92
N ALA A 206 -21.29 1.78 11.47
CA ALA A 206 -22.19 2.72 10.79
C ALA A 206 -21.58 3.30 9.50
N ALA A 207 -20.24 3.38 9.42
CA ALA A 207 -19.51 3.79 8.22
C ALA A 207 -19.23 2.64 7.23
N GLY A 208 -19.75 1.43 7.48
CA GLY A 208 -19.65 0.27 6.58
C GLY A 208 -18.45 -0.66 6.81
N GLN A 209 -17.72 -0.52 7.93
CA GLN A 209 -16.65 -1.46 8.27
C GLN A 209 -17.24 -2.81 8.69
N MET A 210 -16.81 -3.89 8.02
CA MET A 210 -17.33 -5.25 8.26
C MET A 210 -16.41 -6.15 9.11
N GLY A 211 -15.19 -5.70 9.42
CA GLY A 211 -14.24 -6.46 10.23
C GLY A 211 -13.67 -5.62 11.36
N LEU A 212 -13.69 -6.12 12.59
CA LEU A 212 -13.15 -5.43 13.77
C LEU A 212 -11.78 -6.00 14.16
N SER A 213 -10.88 -5.17 14.66
CA SER A 213 -9.61 -5.63 15.21
C SER A 213 -9.45 -5.07 16.61
N VAL A 214 -9.21 -5.94 17.58
CA VAL A 214 -9.02 -5.60 18.98
C VAL A 214 -7.53 -5.60 19.30
N ALA A 215 -7.07 -4.51 19.91
CA ALA A 215 -5.76 -4.38 20.51
C ALA A 215 -5.92 -4.36 22.02
N PHE A 216 -5.25 -5.27 22.75
CA PHE A 216 -5.30 -5.33 24.21
C PHE A 216 -4.15 -4.55 24.83
N ASP A 217 -4.31 -4.12 26.08
CA ASP A 217 -3.20 -3.53 26.82
C ASP A 217 -2.15 -4.57 27.26
N LEU A 218 -1.00 -4.09 27.75
CA LEU A 218 0.10 -4.96 28.12
C LEU A 218 -0.20 -5.81 29.37
N ALA A 219 -1.07 -5.33 30.27
CA ALA A 219 -1.50 -6.07 31.45
C ALA A 219 -2.29 -7.32 31.03
N THR A 220 -3.31 -7.11 30.19
CA THR A 220 -4.16 -8.13 29.59
C THR A 220 -3.32 -9.13 28.80
N HIS A 221 -2.40 -8.66 27.94
CA HIS A 221 -1.49 -9.53 27.18
C HIS A 221 -0.70 -10.52 28.04
N ARG A 222 -0.31 -10.09 29.24
CA ARG A 222 0.54 -10.84 30.17
C ARG A 222 -0.26 -11.57 31.25
N GLY A 223 -1.59 -11.50 31.22
CA GLY A 223 -2.48 -12.18 32.17
C GLY A 223 -2.50 -11.54 33.56
N TYR A 224 -2.36 -10.22 33.65
CA TYR A 224 -2.56 -9.47 34.89
C TYR A 224 -3.92 -8.78 34.87
N ASP A 225 -4.62 -8.84 36.01
CA ASP A 225 -5.79 -8.00 36.27
C ASP A 225 -5.39 -6.52 36.40
N SER A 226 -6.33 -5.63 36.09
CA SER A 226 -6.07 -4.18 36.08
C SER A 226 -5.75 -3.59 37.46
N ASP A 227 -6.16 -4.24 38.54
CA ASP A 227 -5.85 -3.82 39.92
C ASP A 227 -4.49 -4.31 40.41
N HIS A 228 -3.81 -5.16 39.63
CA HIS A 228 -2.55 -5.76 40.02
C HIS A 228 -1.46 -4.67 40.18
N PRO A 229 -0.75 -4.60 41.33
CA PRO A 229 0.11 -3.45 41.66
C PRO A 229 1.28 -3.24 40.69
N ARG A 230 1.72 -4.30 39.98
CA ARG A 230 2.83 -4.24 39.01
C ARG A 230 2.50 -3.58 37.68
N VAL A 231 1.23 -3.46 37.31
CA VAL A 231 0.81 -3.06 35.95
C VAL A 231 0.01 -1.77 35.92
N LYS A 232 -0.13 -1.06 37.04
CA LYS A 232 -0.89 0.22 37.13
C LYS A 232 -0.51 1.25 36.05
N GLY A 233 0.75 1.25 35.60
CA GLY A 233 1.21 2.14 34.54
C GLY A 233 0.83 1.71 33.12
N ASP A 234 0.48 0.44 32.94
CA ASP A 234 0.24 -0.19 31.64
C ASP A 234 -1.26 -0.30 31.30
N VAL A 235 -2.13 -0.25 32.33
CA VAL A 235 -3.58 -0.41 32.18
C VAL A 235 -4.15 0.62 31.18
N GLY A 236 -4.79 0.12 30.13
CA GLY A 236 -5.45 0.93 29.11
C GLY A 236 -4.50 1.79 28.26
N LYS A 237 -3.19 1.54 28.25
CA LYS A 237 -2.22 2.39 27.51
C LYS A 237 -2.02 1.96 26.06
N ALA A 238 -1.77 0.68 25.84
CA ALA A 238 -1.48 0.13 24.51
C ALA A 238 -2.74 -0.34 23.77
N GLY A 239 -3.86 -0.48 24.49
CA GLY A 239 -5.10 -1.01 23.98
C GLY A 239 -6.14 -1.10 25.09
N VAL A 240 -7.20 -1.88 24.85
CA VAL A 240 -8.27 -2.07 25.83
C VAL A 240 -7.80 -2.96 26.99
N ALA A 241 -8.14 -2.56 28.21
CA ALA A 241 -7.97 -3.38 29.40
C ALA A 241 -9.12 -4.38 29.54
N ILE A 242 -8.83 -5.68 29.63
CA ILE A 242 -9.83 -6.74 29.85
C ILE A 242 -9.37 -7.59 31.02
N SER A 243 -10.11 -7.55 32.13
CA SER A 243 -9.81 -8.37 33.33
C SER A 243 -10.86 -9.47 33.52
N SER A 244 -12.02 -9.36 32.87
CA SER A 244 -13.14 -10.29 33.03
C SER A 244 -13.99 -10.42 31.77
N VAL A 245 -14.92 -11.37 31.80
CA VAL A 245 -15.96 -11.50 30.76
C VAL A 245 -16.87 -10.27 30.70
N GLU A 246 -17.06 -9.55 31.81
CA GLU A 246 -17.90 -8.35 31.84
C GLU A 246 -17.29 -7.22 31.00
N ASP A 247 -15.96 -7.06 31.03
CA ASP A 247 -15.29 -6.09 30.17
C ASP A 247 -15.43 -6.45 28.69
N MET A 248 -15.38 -7.75 28.38
CA MET A 248 -15.58 -8.25 27.01
C MET A 248 -17.01 -8.01 26.52
N LYS A 249 -18.00 -8.16 27.40
CA LYS A 249 -19.40 -7.86 27.12
C LYS A 249 -19.60 -6.38 26.84
N VAL A 250 -18.99 -5.50 27.62
CA VAL A 250 -19.00 -4.05 27.36
C VAL A 250 -18.34 -3.73 26.02
N LEU A 251 -17.19 -4.36 25.72
CA LEU A 251 -16.47 -4.15 24.47
C LEU A 251 -17.34 -4.49 23.24
N PHE A 252 -18.14 -5.55 23.32
CA PHE A 252 -19.00 -6.02 22.23
C PHE A 252 -20.48 -5.71 22.39
N ASP A 253 -20.86 -4.84 23.33
CA ASP A 253 -22.25 -4.46 23.52
C ASP A 253 -22.84 -3.86 22.24
N SER A 254 -24.03 -4.34 21.86
CA SER A 254 -24.72 -3.93 20.63
C SER A 254 -23.92 -4.15 19.32
N ILE A 255 -22.90 -5.03 19.32
CA ILE A 255 -22.16 -5.43 18.11
C ILE A 255 -22.62 -6.85 17.71
N PRO A 256 -23.17 -7.06 16.50
CA PRO A 256 -23.67 -8.37 16.08
C PRO A 256 -22.53 -9.33 15.73
N LEU A 257 -22.08 -10.13 16.71
CA LEU A 257 -20.92 -11.03 16.55
C LEU A 257 -21.13 -12.16 15.53
N ASP A 258 -22.38 -12.50 15.19
CA ASP A 258 -22.75 -13.47 14.15
C ASP A 258 -22.51 -12.94 12.71
N LYS A 259 -22.40 -11.62 12.55
CA LYS A 259 -22.25 -10.95 11.25
C LYS A 259 -20.88 -10.30 11.07
N MET A 260 -20.09 -10.26 12.14
CA MET A 260 -18.83 -9.54 12.18
C MET A 260 -17.66 -10.51 12.24
N SER A 261 -16.63 -10.21 11.45
CA SER A 261 -15.36 -10.91 11.61
C SER A 261 -14.51 -10.17 12.64
N VAL A 262 -14.20 -10.79 13.79
CA VAL A 262 -13.39 -10.18 14.85
C VAL A 262 -11.97 -10.73 14.85
N SER A 263 -10.97 -9.84 14.78
CA SER A 263 -9.55 -10.19 14.91
C SER A 263 -9.05 -9.75 16.28
N MET A 264 -8.46 -10.65 17.04
CA MET A 264 -7.93 -10.40 18.38
C MET A 264 -6.42 -10.61 18.38
N THR A 265 -5.68 -9.55 18.67
CA THR A 265 -4.21 -9.60 18.72
C THR A 265 -3.80 -10.01 20.11
N MET A 266 -3.83 -11.31 20.38
CA MET A 266 -3.53 -11.88 21.69
C MET A 266 -2.71 -13.16 21.53
N ASN A 267 -1.68 -13.31 22.38
CA ASN A 267 -0.77 -14.46 22.39
C ASN A 267 -0.62 -15.02 23.81
N GLY A 268 -0.06 -14.24 24.75
CA GLY A 268 0.23 -14.71 26.11
C GLY A 268 -1.00 -15.17 26.89
N ALA A 269 -1.97 -14.27 27.11
CA ALA A 269 -3.23 -14.59 27.80
C ALA A 269 -4.33 -15.08 26.84
N VAL A 270 -3.97 -15.85 25.81
CA VAL A 270 -4.92 -16.32 24.77
C VAL A 270 -6.09 -17.11 25.33
N LEU A 271 -5.84 -17.99 26.32
CA LEU A 271 -6.88 -18.87 26.88
C LEU A 271 -8.02 -18.09 27.56
N PRO A 272 -7.77 -17.22 28.56
CA PRO A 272 -8.85 -16.45 29.18
C PRO A 272 -9.52 -15.49 28.20
N ILE A 273 -8.78 -14.84 27.31
CA ILE A 273 -9.35 -13.90 26.34
C ILE A 273 -10.27 -14.60 25.34
N MET A 274 -9.86 -15.76 24.83
CA MET A 274 -10.72 -16.56 23.94
C MET A 274 -11.97 -17.05 24.68
N ALA A 275 -11.83 -17.48 25.94
CA ALA A 275 -12.98 -17.88 26.75
C ALA A 275 -13.97 -16.72 26.98
N PHE A 276 -13.47 -15.53 27.33
CA PHE A 276 -14.32 -14.34 27.50
C PHE A 276 -15.03 -13.96 26.21
N TYR A 277 -14.37 -14.05 25.06
CA TYR A 277 -14.99 -13.77 23.77
C TYR A 277 -16.11 -14.75 23.44
N ILE A 278 -15.89 -16.06 23.65
CA ILE A 278 -16.92 -17.09 23.43
C ILE A 278 -18.11 -16.85 24.34
N VAL A 279 -17.89 -16.64 25.64
CA VAL A 279 -18.99 -16.43 26.59
C VAL A 279 -19.76 -15.15 26.29
N ALA A 280 -19.06 -14.05 25.92
CA ALA A 280 -19.72 -12.82 25.51
C ALA A 280 -20.62 -13.01 24.27
N ALA A 281 -20.23 -13.89 23.33
CA ALA A 281 -21.05 -14.26 22.18
C ALA A 281 -22.24 -15.14 22.57
N GLU A 282 -22.04 -16.16 23.40
CA GLU A 282 -23.11 -17.04 23.88
C GLU A 282 -24.18 -16.26 24.64
N GLU A 283 -23.79 -15.29 25.46
CA GLU A 283 -24.72 -14.39 26.17
C GLU A 283 -25.48 -13.43 25.24
N GLN A 284 -24.97 -13.17 24.04
CA GLN A 284 -25.71 -12.48 22.96
C GLN A 284 -26.62 -13.43 22.16
N GLY A 285 -26.63 -14.73 22.47
CA GLY A 285 -27.37 -15.75 21.74
C GLY A 285 -26.69 -16.20 20.44
N VAL A 286 -25.38 -15.97 20.29
CA VAL A 286 -24.58 -16.38 19.13
C VAL A 286 -23.82 -17.66 19.48
N ALA A 287 -24.06 -18.74 18.73
CA ALA A 287 -23.37 -20.01 18.94
C ALA A 287 -21.91 -19.95 18.45
N PRO A 288 -20.96 -20.69 19.06
CA PRO A 288 -19.55 -20.66 18.68
C PRO A 288 -19.29 -20.94 17.19
N GLU A 289 -20.08 -21.82 16.56
CA GLU A 289 -19.97 -22.12 15.11
C GLU A 289 -20.35 -20.96 14.19
N GLN A 290 -21.02 -19.93 14.70
CA GLN A 290 -21.39 -18.73 13.94
C GLN A 290 -20.30 -17.66 14.00
N LEU A 291 -19.34 -17.79 14.92
CA LEU A 291 -18.27 -16.82 15.09
C LEU A 291 -17.25 -16.92 13.95
N GLN A 292 -16.95 -15.76 13.37
CA GLN A 292 -15.91 -15.63 12.37
C GLN A 292 -14.83 -14.70 12.89
N GLY A 293 -13.57 -15.10 12.76
CA GLY A 293 -12.51 -14.30 13.32
C GLY A 293 -11.14 -14.92 13.24
N THR A 294 -10.21 -14.27 13.94
CA THR A 294 -8.84 -14.73 14.09
C THR A 294 -8.38 -14.32 15.48
N ILE A 295 -7.63 -15.20 16.13
CA ILE A 295 -6.83 -14.86 17.29
C ILE A 295 -5.38 -15.14 16.93
N GLN A 296 -4.46 -14.22 17.24
CA GLN A 296 -3.09 -14.30 16.76
C GLN A 296 -2.41 -15.62 17.19
N ASN A 297 -2.37 -15.90 18.49
CA ASN A 297 -1.92 -17.17 19.07
C ASN A 297 -0.60 -17.73 18.46
N ASP A 298 0.38 -16.86 18.27
CA ASP A 298 1.73 -17.19 17.81
C ASP A 298 2.71 -16.84 18.95
N ILE A 299 3.24 -17.86 19.63
CA ILE A 299 3.94 -17.75 20.93
C ILE A 299 5.45 -17.97 20.82
#